data_AF-K0E5R5-F1
#
_entry.id   AF-K0E5R5-F1
#
_cell.length_a   1.000
_cell.length_b   1.000
_cell.length_c   1.000
_cell.angle_alpha   90.00
_cell.angle_beta   90.00
_cell.angle_gamma   90.00
#
_symmetry.space_group_name_H-M   'P 1'
#
loop_
_entity.id
_entity.type
_entity.pdbx_description
1 polymer ?
#
loop_
_entity_poly.entity_id
_entity_poly.type
_entity_poly.pdbx_seq_one_letter_code
_entity_poly.pdbx_strand_id
1 'polypeptide(L)'
;TDDKGEFVSEVFHSKEGLKEFVKFLDGNRVPIIASVISMENEKGEVPVEVALIYNESYSENIFSYVNNINTHEGGTHLQGFRMGLTRTLKKYADNSGLLEKLKFEISGDDFREGLTAIISVKVAEPQFEGQTKTKLGNREVVSPVSQAVAEMLENYLEENPNDAKIIVQKVILAAQARHAAKKAR
;
A
#
# COMPACT_ATOMS: atom_id res chain seq x y z
N THR A 1 -21.58 -23.11 -21.03
CA THR A 1 -20.88 -23.23 -22.31
C THR A 1 -21.09 -21.94 -23.09
N ASP A 2 -20.15 -21.54 -23.92
CA ASP A 2 -20.33 -20.36 -24.78
C ASP A 2 -21.37 -20.64 -25.89
N ASP A 3 -21.58 -19.66 -26.78
CA ASP A 3 -22.50 -19.78 -27.92
C ASP A 3 -22.14 -20.92 -28.89
N LYS A 4 -20.96 -21.55 -28.72
CA LYS A 4 -20.45 -22.67 -29.52
C LYS A 4 -20.49 -24.02 -28.78
N GLY A 5 -21.01 -24.06 -27.56
CA GLY A 5 -21.12 -25.28 -26.78
C GLY A 5 -19.82 -25.72 -26.08
N GLU A 6 -18.78 -24.88 -26.06
CA GLU A 6 -17.53 -25.18 -25.36
C GLU A 6 -17.62 -24.81 -23.88
N PHE A 7 -16.93 -25.55 -23.01
CA PHE A 7 -16.85 -25.18 -21.59
C PHE A 7 -16.17 -23.82 -21.46
N VAL A 8 -16.83 -22.90 -20.74
CA VAL A 8 -16.25 -21.58 -20.47
C VAL A 8 -15.05 -21.80 -19.56
N SER A 9 -13.87 -21.48 -20.07
CA SER A 9 -12.62 -21.55 -19.31
C SER A 9 -11.92 -20.20 -19.36
N GLU A 10 -11.35 -19.79 -18.23
CA GLU A 10 -10.50 -18.62 -18.13
C GLU A 10 -9.09 -19.06 -17.74
N VAL A 11 -8.07 -18.47 -18.37
CA VAL A 11 -6.67 -18.72 -18.07
C VAL A 11 -6.07 -17.45 -17.49
N PHE A 12 -5.53 -17.56 -16.27
CA PHE A 12 -4.86 -16.46 -15.58
C PHE A 12 -3.35 -16.73 -15.54
N HIS A 13 -2.56 -15.77 -16.00
CA HIS A 13 -1.10 -15.86 -16.00
C HIS A 13 -0.50 -14.46 -15.87
N SER A 14 0.49 -14.30 -14.99
CA SER A 14 1.17 -13.04 -14.72
C SER A 14 2.68 -13.22 -14.81
N LYS A 15 3.38 -12.25 -15.41
CA LYS A 15 4.86 -12.27 -15.53
C LYS A 15 5.53 -11.38 -14.49
N GLU A 16 4.94 -10.22 -14.18
CA GLU A 16 5.50 -9.25 -13.24
C GLU A 16 4.93 -9.35 -11.81
N GLY A 17 4.14 -10.39 -11.52
CA GLY A 17 3.62 -10.67 -10.18
C GLY A 17 2.76 -9.54 -9.63
N LEU A 18 3.10 -9.05 -8.43
CA LEU A 18 2.30 -8.03 -7.75
C LEU A 18 2.18 -6.70 -8.52
N LYS A 19 3.12 -6.37 -9.41
CA LYS A 19 3.02 -5.15 -10.23
C LYS A 19 1.83 -5.19 -11.19
N GLU A 20 1.66 -6.31 -11.87
CA GLU A 20 0.50 -6.55 -12.75
C GLU A 20 -0.77 -6.66 -11.92
N PHE A 21 -0.70 -7.29 -10.74
CA PHE A 21 -1.87 -7.46 -9.90
C PHE A 21 -2.39 -6.11 -9.35
N VAL A 22 -1.52 -5.20 -8.90
CA VAL A 22 -1.93 -3.85 -8.50
C VAL A 22 -2.56 -3.09 -9.66
N LYS A 23 -1.96 -3.14 -10.86
CA LYS A 23 -2.52 -2.49 -12.06
C LYS A 23 -3.90 -3.05 -12.41
N PHE A 24 -4.08 -4.36 -12.29
CA PHE A 24 -5.37 -5.01 -12.51
C PHE A 24 -6.43 -4.52 -11.50
N LEU A 25 -6.08 -4.48 -10.21
CA LEU A 25 -6.99 -4.01 -9.14
C LEU A 25 -7.28 -2.50 -9.23
N ASP A 26 -6.36 -1.73 -9.80
CA ASP A 26 -6.50 -0.28 -9.99
C ASP A 26 -7.00 0.13 -11.38
N GLY A 27 -7.32 -0.83 -12.26
CA GLY A 27 -7.58 -0.56 -13.69
C GLY A 27 -8.75 0.38 -14.01
N ASN A 28 -9.62 0.65 -13.04
CA ASN A 28 -10.73 1.59 -13.18
C ASN A 28 -10.45 2.98 -12.55
N ARG A 29 -9.24 3.20 -12.03
CA ARG A 29 -8.83 4.46 -11.37
C ARG A 29 -7.70 5.12 -12.18
N VAL A 30 -7.67 6.45 -12.14
CA VAL A 30 -6.64 7.24 -12.84
C VAL A 30 -5.39 7.32 -11.95
N PRO A 31 -4.25 6.74 -12.35
CA PRO A 31 -3.02 6.81 -11.58
C PRO A 31 -2.44 8.23 -11.61
N ILE A 32 -1.85 8.68 -10.50
CA ILE A 32 -1.21 10.00 -10.40
C ILE A 32 0.32 9.94 -10.47
N ILE A 33 0.89 8.74 -10.46
CA ILE A 33 2.34 8.50 -10.56
C ILE A 33 2.64 7.67 -11.80
N ALA A 34 3.88 7.75 -12.29
CA ALA A 34 4.24 7.19 -13.59
C ALA A 34 4.30 5.65 -13.58
N SER A 35 4.67 5.05 -12.45
CA SER A 35 4.88 3.61 -12.35
C SER A 35 4.45 3.05 -10.99
N VAL A 36 4.22 1.74 -10.93
CA VAL A 36 3.95 1.03 -9.68
C VAL A 36 5.21 1.03 -8.83
N ILE A 37 5.09 1.49 -7.59
CA ILE A 37 6.14 1.39 -6.59
C ILE A 37 6.12 -0.05 -6.07
N SER A 38 7.24 -0.76 -6.17
CA SER A 38 7.29 -2.17 -5.81
C SER A 38 8.64 -2.58 -5.26
N MET A 39 8.63 -3.56 -4.37
CA MET A 39 9.82 -4.24 -3.92
C MET A 39 9.55 -5.73 -3.70
N GLU A 40 10.62 -6.50 -3.76
CA GLU A 40 10.66 -7.88 -3.33
C GLU A 40 11.93 -8.08 -2.50
N ASN A 41 11.76 -8.44 -1.24
CA ASN A 41 12.86 -8.84 -0.37
C ASN A 41 12.65 -10.28 0.06
N GLU A 42 13.35 -11.17 -0.63
CA GLU A 42 13.39 -12.60 -0.30
C GLU A 42 14.41 -12.93 0.81
N LYS A 43 15.28 -11.97 1.17
CA LYS A 43 16.38 -12.16 2.11
C LYS A 43 16.00 -11.56 3.47
N GLY A 44 15.51 -12.40 4.38
CA GLY A 44 15.21 -11.99 5.75
C GLY A 44 14.45 -13.08 6.49
N GLU A 45 14.23 -12.87 7.80
CA GLU A 45 13.42 -13.78 8.62
C GLU A 45 11.95 -13.82 8.16
N VAL A 46 11.48 -12.73 7.56
CA VAL A 46 10.16 -12.60 6.96
C VAL A 46 10.34 -12.04 5.55
N PRO A 47 10.29 -12.88 4.50
CA PRO A 47 10.25 -12.40 3.13
C PRO A 47 9.02 -11.52 2.89
N VAL A 48 9.23 -10.36 2.26
CA VAL A 48 8.19 -9.34 2.03
C VAL A 48 8.19 -8.94 0.56
N GLU A 49 7.02 -8.97 -0.07
CA GLU A 49 6.77 -8.43 -1.39
C GLU A 49 5.65 -7.38 -1.28
N VAL A 50 5.88 -6.19 -1.82
CA VAL A 50 4.92 -5.08 -1.79
C VAL A 50 4.85 -4.45 -3.16
N ALA A 51 3.65 -4.13 -3.61
CA ALA A 51 3.43 -3.26 -4.74
C ALA A 51 2.31 -2.26 -4.41
N LEU A 52 2.45 -1.01 -4.83
CA LEU A 52 1.45 0.02 -4.61
C LEU A 52 1.44 1.07 -5.72
N ILE A 53 0.29 1.72 -5.87
CA ILE A 53 0.08 2.85 -6.77
C ILE A 53 -0.85 3.87 -6.10
N TYR A 54 -0.60 5.16 -6.38
CA TYR A 54 -1.53 6.22 -6.02
C TYR A 54 -2.40 6.60 -7.21
N ASN A 55 -3.66 6.91 -6.93
CA ASN A 55 -4.65 7.33 -7.90
C ASN A 55 -5.47 8.53 -7.39
N GLU A 56 -6.33 9.07 -8.26
CA GLU A 56 -7.13 10.27 -7.96
C GLU A 56 -8.25 10.03 -6.93
N SER A 57 -8.59 8.78 -6.61
CA SER A 57 -9.71 8.47 -5.71
C SER A 57 -9.43 8.86 -4.25
N TYR A 58 -10.49 8.85 -3.44
CA TYR A 58 -10.42 9.13 -2.00
C TYR A 58 -10.36 7.86 -1.13
N SER A 59 -10.43 6.68 -1.74
CA SER A 59 -10.50 5.41 -1.02
C SER A 59 -9.12 4.78 -0.85
N GLU A 60 -8.87 4.23 0.33
CA GLU A 60 -7.79 3.26 0.56
C GLU A 60 -8.26 1.87 0.06
N ASN A 61 -7.41 1.18 -0.70
CA ASN A 61 -7.67 -0.17 -1.20
C ASN A 61 -6.44 -1.06 -0.99
N ILE A 62 -6.38 -1.73 0.16
CA ILE A 62 -5.23 -2.57 0.54
C ILE A 62 -5.62 -4.04 0.59
N PHE A 63 -4.87 -4.86 -0.11
CA PHE A 63 -4.96 -6.32 -0.07
C PHE A 63 -3.74 -6.86 0.66
N SER A 64 -3.96 -7.78 1.60
CA SER A 64 -2.87 -8.30 2.42
C SER A 64 -2.91 -9.83 2.45
N TYR A 65 -1.75 -10.45 2.30
CA TYR A 65 -1.59 -11.88 2.15
C TYR A 65 -0.47 -12.40 3.05
N VAL A 66 -0.69 -13.59 3.60
CA VAL A 66 0.31 -14.34 4.36
C VAL A 66 0.37 -15.75 3.78
N ASN A 67 1.52 -16.17 3.24
CA ASN A 67 1.66 -17.46 2.57
C ASN A 67 0.54 -17.74 1.54
N ASN A 68 0.23 -16.74 0.70
CA ASN A 68 -0.86 -16.74 -0.30
C ASN A 68 -2.30 -16.79 0.27
N ILE A 69 -2.49 -16.68 1.58
CA ILE A 69 -3.81 -16.61 2.21
C ILE A 69 -4.21 -15.15 2.38
N ASN A 70 -5.37 -14.76 1.85
CA ASN A 70 -5.90 -13.41 1.98
C ASN A 70 -6.36 -13.13 3.43
N THR A 71 -5.65 -12.23 4.10
CA THR A 71 -6.00 -11.72 5.43
C THR A 71 -6.81 -10.44 5.29
N HIS A 72 -8.10 -10.56 4.99
CA HIS A 72 -8.97 -9.41 4.71
C HIS A 72 -9.24 -8.51 5.94
N GLU A 73 -9.01 -9.00 7.16
CA GLU A 73 -9.02 -8.19 8.39
C GLU A 73 -7.63 -7.63 8.74
N GLY A 74 -6.62 -7.90 7.91
CA GLY A 74 -5.26 -7.39 8.05
C GLY A 74 -4.42 -8.15 9.07
N GLY A 75 -3.81 -7.44 10.01
CA GLY A 75 -2.91 -8.02 11.01
C GLY A 75 -1.60 -7.28 11.12
N THR A 76 -0.60 -7.95 11.68
CA THR A 76 0.70 -7.37 12.01
C THR A 76 1.51 -6.91 10.79
N HIS A 77 1.42 -7.61 9.66
CA HIS A 77 1.99 -7.18 8.37
C HIS A 77 1.34 -5.90 7.86
N LEU A 78 0.01 -5.79 7.89
CA LEU A 78 -0.69 -4.56 7.50
C LEU A 78 -0.34 -3.39 8.43
N GLN A 79 -0.20 -3.64 9.73
CA GLN A 79 0.26 -2.65 10.70
C GLN A 79 1.68 -2.17 10.36
N GLY A 80 2.60 -3.09 10.06
CA GLY A 80 3.96 -2.78 9.64
C GLY A 80 3.99 -1.92 8.38
N PHE A 81 3.21 -2.30 7.37
CA PHE A 81 3.07 -1.54 6.13
C PHE A 81 2.60 -0.10 6.38
N ARG A 82 1.50 0.08 7.12
CA ARG A 82 0.94 1.40 7.43
C ARG A 82 1.94 2.26 8.19
N MET A 83 2.70 1.67 9.10
CA MET A 83 3.73 2.35 9.89
C MET A 83 4.90 2.81 8.99
N GLY A 84 5.45 1.92 8.18
CA GLY A 84 6.54 2.22 7.24
C GLY A 84 6.14 3.34 6.27
N LEU A 85 4.98 3.18 5.62
CA LEU A 85 4.41 4.16 4.69
C LEU A 85 4.25 5.54 5.33
N THR A 86 3.55 5.62 6.46
CA THR A 86 3.25 6.89 7.13
C THR A 86 4.53 7.58 7.57
N ARG A 87 5.47 6.84 8.17
CA ARG A 87 6.72 7.41 8.69
C ARG A 87 7.59 7.95 7.56
N THR A 88 7.76 7.19 6.48
CA THR A 88 8.63 7.57 5.37
C THR A 88 8.06 8.76 4.59
N LEU A 89 6.78 8.72 4.24
CA LEU A 89 6.16 9.84 3.51
C LEU A 89 6.09 11.10 4.35
N LYS A 90 5.83 11.00 5.66
CA LYS A 90 5.87 12.14 6.56
C LYS A 90 7.27 12.75 6.63
N LYS A 91 8.30 11.93 6.86
CA LYS A 91 9.70 12.38 6.87
C LYS A 91 10.08 13.08 5.56
N TYR A 92 9.70 12.51 4.41
CA TYR A 92 9.95 13.14 3.11
C TYR A 92 9.22 14.48 2.98
N ALA A 93 7.94 14.53 3.34
CA ALA A 93 7.13 15.75 3.26
C ALA A 93 7.67 16.86 4.18
N ASP A 94 8.05 16.54 5.42
CA ASP A 94 8.68 17.48 6.36
C ASP A 94 10.00 18.03 5.78
N ASN A 95 10.86 17.16 5.26
CA ASN A 95 12.15 17.55 4.69
C ASN A 95 12.04 18.36 3.38
N SER A 96 10.94 18.20 2.64
CA SER A 96 10.71 18.91 1.38
C SER A 96 10.32 20.39 1.55
N GLY A 97 9.98 20.82 2.77
CA GLY A 97 9.44 22.15 3.05
C GLY A 97 8.00 22.37 2.56
N LEU A 98 7.38 21.39 1.88
CA LEU A 98 6.02 21.50 1.35
C LEU A 98 4.96 21.64 2.46
N LEU A 99 5.30 21.23 3.69
CA LEU A 99 4.39 21.28 4.83
C LEU A 99 4.45 22.59 5.63
N GLU A 100 5.42 23.48 5.38
CA GLU A 100 5.62 24.70 6.18
C GLU A 100 4.39 25.63 6.25
N LYS A 101 3.56 25.61 5.21
CA LYS A 101 2.35 26.45 5.13
C LYS A 101 1.13 25.82 5.80
N LEU A 102 1.20 24.55 6.20
CA LEU A 102 0.08 23.86 6.84
C LEU A 102 0.04 24.20 8.32
N LYS A 103 -1.11 24.72 8.76
CA LYS A 103 -1.37 25.10 10.16
C LYS A 103 -2.01 23.98 10.97
N PHE A 104 -1.95 22.75 10.48
CA PHE A 104 -2.62 21.62 11.07
C PHE A 104 -1.90 20.31 10.77
N GLU A 105 -2.15 19.31 11.59
CA GLU A 105 -1.49 18.02 11.47
C GLU A 105 -2.09 17.15 10.36
N ILE A 106 -1.20 16.46 9.65
CA ILE A 106 -1.51 15.38 8.72
C ILE A 106 -1.61 14.08 9.51
N SER A 107 -2.68 13.32 9.29
CA SER A 107 -2.90 12.01 9.90
C SER A 107 -2.38 10.88 9.00
N GLY A 108 -2.23 9.68 9.54
CA GLY A 108 -1.88 8.51 8.74
C GLY A 108 -2.88 8.22 7.62
N ASP A 109 -4.16 8.56 7.83
CA ASP A 109 -5.23 8.32 6.86
C ASP A 109 -5.05 9.19 5.60
N ASP A 110 -4.56 10.42 5.77
CA ASP A 110 -4.27 11.32 4.64
C ASP A 110 -3.18 10.74 3.72
N PHE A 111 -2.20 10.02 4.29
CA PHE A 111 -1.17 9.33 3.52
C PHE A 111 -1.68 8.10 2.77
N ARG A 112 -2.87 7.59 3.08
CA ARG A 112 -3.43 6.36 2.48
C ARG A 112 -4.61 6.65 1.56
N GLU A 113 -5.02 7.92 1.46
CA GLU A 113 -6.05 8.36 0.55
C GLU A 113 -5.63 8.09 -0.91
N GLY A 114 -6.48 7.39 -1.66
CA GLY A 114 -6.23 7.04 -3.07
C GLY A 114 -5.07 6.07 -3.27
N LEU A 115 -4.75 5.27 -2.27
CA LEU A 115 -3.73 4.23 -2.35
C LEU A 115 -4.37 2.89 -2.71
N THR A 116 -3.88 2.24 -3.78
CA THR A 116 -4.10 0.81 -4.02
C THR A 116 -2.80 0.08 -3.75
N ALA A 117 -2.81 -0.90 -2.84
CA ALA A 117 -1.60 -1.63 -2.45
C ALA A 117 -1.86 -3.13 -2.23
N ILE A 118 -0.84 -3.93 -2.49
CA ILE A 118 -0.79 -5.34 -2.15
C ILE A 118 0.45 -5.58 -1.28
N ILE A 119 0.25 -6.28 -0.17
CA ILE A 119 1.31 -6.70 0.75
C ILE A 119 1.26 -8.22 0.86
N SER A 120 2.34 -8.90 0.50
CA SER A 120 2.49 -10.34 0.62
C SER A 120 3.68 -10.65 1.50
N VAL A 121 3.47 -11.44 2.56
CA VAL A 121 4.55 -11.89 3.44
C VAL A 121 4.61 -13.41 3.49
N LYS A 122 5.83 -13.94 3.60
CA LYS A 122 6.06 -15.36 3.91
C LYS A 122 6.44 -15.49 5.38
N VAL A 123 5.71 -16.30 6.13
CA VAL A 123 5.91 -16.50 7.58
C VAL A 123 6.03 -17.99 7.84
N ALA A 124 7.11 -18.42 8.49
CA ALA A 124 7.38 -19.85 8.74
C ALA A 124 6.31 -20.50 9.63
N GLU A 125 6.00 -19.86 10.76
CA GLU A 125 4.99 -20.32 11.72
C GLU A 125 3.90 -19.25 11.91
N PRO A 126 2.96 -19.13 10.96
CA PRO A 126 1.95 -18.08 11.00
C PRO A 126 0.89 -18.37 12.08
N GLN A 127 0.67 -17.40 12.95
CA GLN A 127 -0.34 -17.37 13.99
C GLN A 127 -1.50 -16.51 13.51
N PHE A 128 -2.60 -17.15 13.11
CA PHE A 128 -3.80 -16.44 12.69
C PHE A 128 -4.82 -16.31 13.82
N GLU A 129 -5.58 -15.21 13.81
CA GLU A 129 -6.79 -15.10 14.64
C GLU A 129 -7.89 -15.99 14.05
N GLY A 130 -8.22 -17.07 14.75
CA GLY A 130 -9.29 -18.00 14.37
C GLY A 130 -8.98 -18.89 13.16
N GLN A 131 -9.94 -19.76 12.83
CA GLN A 131 -9.79 -20.78 11.78
C GLN A 131 -9.90 -20.20 10.36
N THR A 132 -10.67 -19.12 10.19
CA THR A 132 -10.89 -18.45 8.90
C THR A 132 -9.68 -17.66 8.42
N LYS A 133 -8.61 -17.57 9.22
CA LYS A 133 -7.32 -16.95 8.89
C LYS A 133 -7.46 -15.51 8.37
N THR A 134 -8.37 -14.76 8.97
CA THR A 134 -8.72 -13.40 8.53
C THR A 134 -7.65 -12.38 8.89
N LYS A 135 -6.88 -12.66 9.96
CA LYS A 135 -5.92 -11.72 10.54
C LYS A 135 -4.67 -12.39 11.08
N LEU A 136 -3.49 -11.79 10.81
CA LEU A 136 -2.19 -12.26 11.31
C LEU A 136 -1.84 -11.67 12.69
N GLY A 137 -1.36 -12.51 13.60
CA GLY A 137 -1.00 -12.17 14.97
C GLY A 137 0.50 -12.13 15.30
N ASN A 138 1.39 -12.63 14.43
CA ASN A 138 2.85 -12.64 14.63
C ASN A 138 3.41 -11.22 14.80
N ARG A 139 3.73 -10.81 16.03
CA ARG A 139 4.18 -9.43 16.33
C ARG A 139 5.55 -9.11 15.72
N GLU A 140 6.40 -10.11 15.60
CA GLU A 140 7.72 -10.05 14.98
C GLU A 140 7.66 -9.64 13.50
N VAL A 141 6.50 -9.78 12.83
CA VAL A 141 6.31 -9.39 11.42
C VAL A 141 6.21 -7.86 11.24
N VAL A 142 5.81 -7.09 12.27
CA VAL A 142 5.60 -5.64 12.15
C VAL A 142 6.87 -4.91 11.72
N SER A 143 8.00 -5.21 12.37
CA SER A 143 9.26 -4.48 12.16
C SER A 143 9.89 -4.76 10.79
N PRO A 144 10.06 -6.03 10.35
CA PRO A 144 10.59 -6.34 9.03
C PRO A 144 9.78 -5.71 7.89
N VAL A 145 8.44 -5.77 7.97
CA VAL A 145 7.57 -5.17 6.95
C VAL A 145 7.70 -3.65 6.95
N SER A 146 7.71 -3.01 8.13
CA SER A 146 7.87 -1.56 8.25
C SER A 146 9.21 -1.06 7.69
N GLN A 147 10.30 -1.81 7.93
CA GLN A 147 11.63 -1.50 7.40
C GLN A 147 11.69 -1.66 5.88
N ALA A 148 11.19 -2.78 5.35
CA ALA A 148 11.14 -3.06 3.93
C ALA A 148 10.36 -1.98 3.16
N VAL A 149 9.17 -1.62 3.66
CA VAL A 149 8.35 -0.55 3.07
C VAL A 149 9.04 0.80 3.16
N ALA A 150 9.74 1.09 4.26
CA ALA A 150 10.47 2.34 4.40
C ALA A 150 11.60 2.45 3.37
N GLU A 151 12.42 1.41 3.21
CA GLU A 151 13.52 1.36 2.24
C GLU A 151 13.00 1.49 0.80
N MET A 152 11.96 0.74 0.43
CA MET A 152 11.31 0.83 -0.88
C MET A 152 10.88 2.27 -1.19
N LEU A 153 10.22 2.92 -0.25
CA LEU A 153 9.70 4.27 -0.44
C LEU A 153 10.82 5.32 -0.44
N GLU A 154 11.81 5.21 0.45
CA GLU A 154 12.95 6.14 0.46
C GLU A 154 13.68 6.10 -0.89
N ASN A 155 14.00 4.91 -1.39
CA ASN A 155 14.62 4.74 -2.71
C ASN A 155 13.75 5.32 -3.84
N TYR A 156 12.46 4.98 -3.88
CA TYR A 156 11.57 5.46 -4.94
C TYR A 156 11.44 6.99 -4.95
N LEU A 157 11.26 7.61 -3.78
CA LEU A 157 11.04 9.06 -3.68
C LEU A 157 12.31 9.86 -4.02
N GLU A 158 13.48 9.30 -3.75
CA GLU A 158 14.77 9.89 -4.15
C GLU A 158 15.00 9.78 -5.67
N GLU A 159 14.69 8.63 -6.26
CA GLU A 159 14.82 8.40 -7.70
C GLU A 159 13.75 9.14 -8.53
N ASN A 160 12.58 9.40 -7.96
CA ASN A 160 11.40 9.93 -8.67
C ASN A 160 10.85 11.21 -7.97
N PRO A 161 11.59 12.33 -7.95
CA PRO A 161 11.20 13.54 -7.22
C PRO A 161 9.89 14.18 -7.73
N ASN A 162 9.55 14.01 -9.00
CA ASN A 162 8.29 14.50 -9.56
C ASN A 162 7.09 13.74 -8.97
N ASP A 163 7.15 12.41 -8.97
CA ASP A 163 6.12 11.55 -8.39
C ASP A 163 6.00 11.78 -6.88
N ALA A 164 7.14 11.92 -6.20
CA ALA A 164 7.19 12.22 -4.78
C ALA A 164 6.44 13.53 -4.45
N LYS A 165 6.66 14.59 -5.24
CA LYS A 165 5.95 15.86 -5.09
C LYS A 165 4.44 15.70 -5.32
N ILE A 166 4.02 14.93 -6.33
CA ILE A 166 2.61 14.67 -6.61
C ILE A 166 1.94 13.92 -5.45
N ILE A 167 2.60 12.88 -4.91
CA ILE A 167 2.10 12.13 -3.75
C ILE A 167 1.92 13.08 -2.56
N VAL A 168 2.93 13.88 -2.21
CA VAL A 168 2.83 14.82 -1.08
C VAL A 168 1.72 15.84 -1.30
N GLN A 169 1.54 16.37 -2.51
CA GLN A 169 0.45 17.29 -2.83
C GLN A 169 -0.93 16.65 -2.60
N LYS A 170 -1.12 15.37 -3.01
CA LYS A 170 -2.36 14.64 -2.74
C LYS A 170 -2.63 14.52 -1.23
N VAL A 171 -1.62 14.17 -0.45
CA VAL A 171 -1.72 14.07 1.02
C VAL A 171 -2.11 15.41 1.65
N ILE A 172 -1.54 16.51 1.15
CA ILE A 172 -1.87 17.87 1.62
C ILE A 172 -3.34 18.19 1.35
N LEU A 173 -3.85 17.85 0.16
CA LEU A 173 -5.24 18.06 -0.21
C LEU A 173 -6.19 17.22 0.65
N ALA A 174 -5.86 15.96 0.89
CA ALA A 174 -6.60 15.07 1.79
C ALA A 174 -6.72 15.67 3.20
N ALA A 175 -5.58 16.12 3.75
CA ALA A 175 -5.53 16.74 5.06
C ALA A 175 -6.35 18.05 5.12
N GLN A 176 -6.26 18.91 4.09
CA GLN A 176 -7.07 20.13 3.96
C GLN A 176 -8.57 19.81 3.97
N ALA A 177 -9.00 18.84 3.17
CA ALA A 177 -10.39 18.41 3.08
C ALA A 177 -10.91 17.88 4.43
N ARG A 178 -10.13 17.02 5.10
CA ARG A 178 -10.47 16.48 6.43
C ARG A 178 -10.65 17.57 7.48
N HIS A 179 -9.74 18.54 7.53
CA HIS A 179 -9.83 19.65 8.48
C HIS A 179 -10.96 20.64 8.16
N ALA A 180 -11.24 20.90 6.88
CA ALA A 180 -12.40 21.69 6.47
C ALA A 180 -13.71 21.03 6.90
N ALA A 181 -13.85 19.72 6.66
CA ALA A 181 -15.03 18.95 7.08
C ALA A 181 -15.21 18.93 8.61
N LYS A 182 -14.10 18.84 9.38
CA LYS A 182 -14.16 18.89 10.85
C LYS A 182 -14.63 20.25 11.39
N LYS A 183 -14.33 21.36 10.71
CA LYS A 183 -14.80 22.71 11.11
C LYS A 183 -16.26 22.97 10.75
N ALA A 184 -16.78 22.27 9.74
CA ALA A 184 -18.16 22.42 9.26
C ALA A 184 -19.18 21.57 10.04
N ARG A 185 -18.70 20.65 10.89
CA ARG A 185 -19.50 19.87 11.84
C ARG A 185 -19.50 20.53 13.19
#